data_AF-A0A7Z0MJS5-F1
#
_entry.id   AF-A0A7Z0MJS5-F1
#
_cell.length_a   1.000
_cell.length_b   1.000
_cell.length_c   1.000
_cell.angle_alpha   90.00
_cell.angle_beta   90.00
_cell.angle_gamma   90.00
#
_symmetry.space_group_name_H-M   'P 1'
#
loop_
_entity.id
_entity.type
_entity.pdbx_description
1 polymer ?
#
loop_
_entity_poly.entity_id
_entity_poly.type
_entity_poly.pdbx_seq_one_letter_code
_entity_poly.pdbx_strand_id
1 'polypeptide(L)'
;MMNADSDIQVWLERLGQAQPAVIVPYVRSASAHQLRYKLKATKTGPNGRSVIGQGGNLQVVAGQSAPLGKMTITYGPEDDCQVDVILYETGQEYARFEFECPPNES
;
A
#
# COMPACT_ATOMS: atom_id res chain seq x y z
N MET A 1 -11.44 10.84 -11.94
CA MET A 1 -10.82 11.94 -11.18
C MET A 1 -11.55 12.03 -9.87
N MET A 2 -10.91 11.65 -8.78
CA MET A 2 -11.52 11.69 -7.45
C MET A 2 -10.51 12.37 -6.54
N ASN A 3 -10.93 13.49 -5.97
CA ASN A 3 -10.13 14.31 -5.06
C ASN A 3 -9.68 13.41 -3.91
N ALA A 4 -8.42 12.95 -3.96
CA ALA A 4 -7.69 12.77 -2.73
C ALA A 4 -7.75 14.13 -2.04
N ASP A 5 -8.27 14.16 -0.81
CA ASP A 5 -7.95 15.26 0.06
C ASP A 5 -6.42 15.42 -0.01
N SER A 6 -5.95 16.59 -0.43
CA SER A 6 -4.54 16.84 -0.81
C SER A 6 -3.55 16.58 0.34
N ASP A 7 -4.08 16.27 1.51
CA ASP A 7 -3.42 16.20 2.78
C ASP A 7 -2.92 14.78 3.10
N ILE A 8 -3.47 13.72 2.47
CA ILE A 8 -3.05 12.34 2.74
C ILE A 8 -2.03 11.84 1.71
N GLN A 9 -0.92 11.33 2.22
CA GLN A 9 0.20 10.79 1.45
C GLN A 9 0.37 9.32 1.78
N VAL A 10 0.60 8.50 0.76
CA VAL A 10 0.87 7.07 0.87
C VAL A 10 2.11 6.74 0.06
N TRP A 11 3.00 5.93 0.63
CA TRP A 11 4.17 5.41 -0.06
C TRP A 11 4.46 3.98 0.39
N LEU A 12 5.31 3.30 -0.36
CA LEU A 12 5.79 1.96 -0.03
C LEU A 12 7.24 2.03 0.39
N GLU A 13 7.57 1.35 1.48
CA GLU A 13 8.96 1.04 1.83
C GLU A 13 9.23 -0.44 1.63
N ARG A 14 10.38 -0.77 1.04
CA ARG A 14 10.87 -2.14 0.96
C ARG A 14 11.91 -2.37 2.04
N LEU A 15 11.71 -3.40 2.86
CA LEU A 15 12.70 -3.80 3.87
C LEU A 15 13.70 -4.77 3.25
N GLY A 16 14.91 -4.28 3.01
CA GLY A 16 16.02 -5.06 2.46
C GLY A 16 15.88 -5.39 0.97
N GLN A 17 16.97 -5.89 0.39
CA GLN A 17 17.06 -6.19 -1.04
C GLN A 17 16.83 -7.69 -1.37
N ALA A 18 16.73 -8.54 -0.34
CA ALA A 18 16.54 -9.97 -0.50
C ALA A 18 15.10 -10.33 -0.94
N GLN A 19 14.96 -11.53 -1.51
CA GLN A 19 13.67 -12.18 -1.72
C GLN A 19 13.38 -13.16 -0.58
N PRO A 20 12.13 -13.31 -0.12
CA PRO A 20 10.96 -12.55 -0.57
C PRO A 20 11.00 -11.08 -0.12
N ALA A 21 10.54 -10.17 -0.98
CA ALA A 21 10.49 -8.76 -0.65
C ALA A 21 9.44 -8.50 0.44
N VAL A 22 9.83 -7.76 1.47
CA VAL A 22 8.90 -7.28 2.50
C VAL A 22 8.55 -5.83 2.20
N ILE A 23 7.31 -5.57 1.83
CA ILE A 23 6.78 -4.25 1.50
C ILE A 23 5.92 -3.74 2.65
N VAL A 24 6.16 -2.51 3.07
CA VAL A 24 5.44 -1.81 4.13
C VAL A 24 4.82 -0.54 3.56
N PRO A 25 3.50 -0.52 3.33
CA PRO A 25 2.79 0.70 2.98
C PRO A 25 2.69 1.60 4.21
N TYR A 26 3.04 2.87 4.06
CA TYR A 26 2.87 3.91 5.07
C TYR A 26 1.84 4.93 4.62
N VAL A 27 1.22 5.56 5.60
CA VAL A 27 0.35 6.71 5.40
C VAL A 27 0.77 7.86 6.32
N ARG A 28 0.60 9.08 5.83
CA ARG A 28 0.73 10.32 6.62
C ARG A 28 -0.35 11.29 6.17
N SER A 29 -0.96 12.01 7.10
CA SER A 29 -1.91 13.09 6.78
C SER A 29 -1.57 14.36 7.55
N ALA A 30 -1.91 15.53 7.00
CA ALA A 30 -1.87 16.79 7.74
C ALA A 30 -2.91 16.83 8.89
N SER A 31 -3.98 16.06 8.77
CA SER A 31 -5.07 15.95 9.74
C SER A 31 -5.13 14.58 10.41
N ALA A 32 -5.79 14.48 11.56
CA ALA A 32 -6.02 13.21 12.21
C ALA A 32 -7.24 12.50 11.60
N HIS A 33 -7.14 11.18 11.40
CA HIS A 33 -8.21 10.39 10.78
C HIS A 33 -8.42 9.06 11.52
N GLN A 34 -9.65 8.54 11.44
CA GLN A 34 -9.98 7.17 11.80
C GLN A 34 -10.29 6.41 10.52
N LEU A 35 -9.28 5.70 10.01
CA LEU A 35 -9.36 5.04 8.72
C LEU A 35 -9.52 3.54 8.90
N ARG A 36 -10.19 2.93 7.92
CA ARG A 36 -10.05 1.50 7.61
C ARG A 36 -9.28 1.39 6.31
N TYR A 37 -8.31 0.49 6.23
CA TYR A 37 -7.54 0.27 5.01
C TYR A 37 -7.75 -1.13 4.45
N LYS A 38 -7.52 -1.26 3.14
CA LYS A 38 -7.30 -2.52 2.44
C LYS A 38 -6.04 -2.40 1.61
N LEU A 39 -5.15 -3.36 1.77
CA LEU A 39 -3.98 -3.60 0.94
C LEU A 39 -4.27 -4.79 0.03
N LYS A 40 -3.93 -4.67 -1.24
CA LYS A 40 -4.00 -5.79 -2.18
C LYS A 40 -2.74 -5.80 -3.02
N ALA A 41 -1.94 -6.84 -2.90
CA ALA A 41 -0.87 -7.11 -3.84
C ALA A 41 -1.32 -8.13 -4.88
N THR A 42 -1.16 -7.81 -6.15
CA THR A 42 -1.38 -8.73 -7.27
C THR A 42 -0.06 -8.95 -7.98
N LYS A 43 0.33 -10.22 -8.13
CA LYS A 43 1.48 -10.62 -8.95
C LYS A 43 1.00 -11.49 -10.08
N THR A 44 1.42 -11.21 -11.31
CA THR A 44 1.12 -12.01 -12.49
C THR A 44 2.41 -12.28 -13.25
N GLY A 45 2.66 -13.53 -13.62
CA GLY A 45 3.81 -13.89 -14.44
C GLY A 45 3.67 -15.27 -15.08
N PRO A 46 4.75 -15.82 -15.67
CA PRO A 46 4.71 -17.09 -16.41
C PRO A 46 4.20 -18.27 -15.58
N ASN A 47 4.45 -18.24 -14.26
CA ASN A 47 4.04 -19.29 -13.33
C ASN A 47 2.65 -19.07 -12.72
N GLY A 48 1.88 -18.11 -13.24
CA GLY A 48 0.50 -17.83 -12.86
C GLY A 48 0.31 -16.52 -12.10
N ARG A 49 -0.85 -16.41 -11.45
CA ARG A 49 -1.30 -15.21 -10.75
C ARG A 49 -1.46 -15.48 -9.25
N SER A 50 -0.90 -14.61 -8.42
CA SER A 50 -1.07 -14.60 -6.97
C SER A 50 -1.69 -13.29 -6.51
N VAL A 51 -2.54 -13.35 -5.49
CA VAL A 51 -3.18 -12.18 -4.87
C VAL A 51 -3.07 -12.31 -3.35
N ILE A 52 -2.54 -11.27 -2.71
CA ILE A 52 -2.46 -11.15 -1.26
C ILE A 52 -3.33 -9.97 -0.84
N GLY A 53 -4.20 -10.18 0.15
CA GLY A 53 -5.06 -9.14 0.69
C GLY A 53 -4.88 -9.01 2.20
N GLN A 54 -4.75 -7.77 2.68
CA GLN A 54 -4.75 -7.44 4.11
C GLN A 54 -5.67 -6.24 4.34
N GLY A 55 -6.28 -6.15 5.51
CA GLY A 55 -7.00 -4.94 5.91
C GLY A 55 -7.02 -4.78 7.42
N GLY A 56 -7.35 -3.58 7.86
CA GLY A 56 -7.40 -3.24 9.28
C GLY A 56 -7.92 -1.84 9.51
N ASN A 57 -8.01 -1.48 10.78
CA ASN A 57 -8.30 -0.11 11.20
C ASN A 57 -6.98 0.57 11.58
N LEU A 58 -6.89 1.88 11.33
CA LEU A 58 -5.74 2.69 11.65
C LEU A 58 -6.20 4.07 12.14
N GLN A 59 -5.67 4.48 13.28
CA GLN A 59 -5.71 5.88 13.69
C GLN A 59 -4.51 6.60 13.08
N VAL A 60 -4.78 7.56 12.19
CA VAL A 60 -3.74 8.45 11.66
C VAL A 60 -3.64 9.65 12.59
N VAL A 61 -2.43 9.90 13.09
CA VAL A 61 -2.12 11.10 13.87
C VAL A 61 -1.58 12.17 12.92
N ALA A 62 -2.09 13.39 13.05
CA ALA A 62 -1.67 14.53 12.23
C ALA A 62 -0.15 14.69 12.21
N GLY A 63 0.42 14.74 11.00
CA GLY A 63 1.84 14.96 10.76
C GLY A 63 2.74 13.75 11.03
N GLN A 64 2.23 12.61 11.52
CA GLN A 64 3.01 11.40 11.80
C GLN A 64 2.79 10.33 10.74
N SER A 65 3.87 9.63 10.35
CA SER A 65 3.77 8.46 9.50
C SER A 65 3.31 7.25 10.31
N ALA A 66 2.41 6.45 9.73
CA ALA A 66 1.91 5.23 10.35
C ALA A 66 1.93 4.07 9.33
N PRO A 67 2.43 2.88 9.72
CA PRO A 67 2.42 1.72 8.84
C PRO A 67 1.01 1.12 8.74
N LEU A 68 0.58 0.78 7.53
CA LEU A 68 -0.68 0.07 7.29
C LEU A 68 -0.53 -1.43 7.55
N GLY A 69 0.62 -2.02 7.23
CA GLY A 69 0.86 -3.45 7.41
C GLY A 69 2.15 -3.90 6.73
N LYS A 70 2.43 -5.20 6.79
CA LYS A 70 3.57 -5.80 6.09
C LYS A 70 3.05 -6.85 5.12
N MET A 71 3.48 -6.77 3.86
CA MET A 71 3.21 -7.77 2.85
C MET A 71 4.51 -8.41 2.41
N THR A 72 4.50 -9.73 2.26
CA THR A 72 5.66 -10.49 1.77
C THR A 72 5.33 -11.02 0.39
N ILE A 73 6.11 -10.60 -0.63
CA ILE A 73 5.88 -10.95 -2.03
C ILE A 73 7.18 -11.50 -2.61
N THR A 74 7.10 -12.68 -3.22
CA THR A 74 8.17 -13.19 -4.09
C THR A 74 7.85 -12.82 -5.52
N TYR A 75 8.73 -12.07 -6.19
CA TYR A 75 8.60 -11.71 -7.60
C TYR A 75 9.95 -11.78 -8.32
N GLY A 76 9.91 -12.03 -9.63
CA GLY A 76 11.07 -12.05 -10.52
C GLY A 76 10.97 -11.00 -11.63
N PRO A 77 11.98 -10.92 -12.53
CA PRO A 77 12.04 -9.91 -13.59
C PRO A 77 10.91 -9.98 -14.63
N GLU A 78 10.28 -11.14 -14.78
CA GLU A 78 9.15 -11.36 -15.71
C GLU A 78 7.78 -11.26 -15.03
N ASP A 79 7.75 -10.97 -13.73
CA ASP A 79 6.51 -10.76 -13.01
C ASP A 79 6.08 -9.29 -13.10
N ASP A 80 4.81 -9.06 -13.42
CA ASP A 80 4.11 -7.81 -13.15
C ASP A 80 3.60 -7.83 -11.70
N CYS A 81 3.89 -6.79 -10.93
CA CYS A 81 3.53 -6.69 -9.53
C CYS A 81 2.93 -5.32 -9.22
N GLN A 82 1.68 -5.34 -8.75
CA GLN A 82 0.93 -4.15 -8.35
C GLN A 82 0.50 -4.25 -6.89
N VAL A 83 0.57 -3.13 -6.18
CA VAL A 83 0.05 -2.94 -4.83
C VAL A 83 -1.01 -1.84 -4.85
N ASP A 84 -2.24 -2.21 -4.51
CA ASP A 84 -3.34 -1.27 -4.28
C ASP A 84 -3.48 -1.00 -2.78
N VAL A 85 -3.53 0.29 -2.43
CA VAL A 85 -3.87 0.77 -1.08
C VAL A 85 -5.18 1.53 -1.17
N ILE A 86 -6.22 1.01 -0.54
CA ILE A 86 -7.54 1.63 -0.49
C ILE A 86 -7.82 2.05 0.95
N LEU A 87 -8.05 3.33 1.16
CA LEU A 87 -8.41 3.92 2.45
C LEU A 87 -9.91 4.20 2.47
N TYR A 88 -10.52 3.96 3.61
CA TYR A 88 -11.93 4.21 3.86
C TYR A 88 -12.09 5.05 5.12
N GLU A 89 -12.98 6.03 5.07
CA GLU A 89 -13.37 6.86 6.22
C GLU A 89 -14.89 6.86 6.31
N THR A 90 -15.44 6.68 7.51
CA THR A 90 -16.89 6.55 7.73
C THR A 90 -17.59 5.49 6.85
N GLY A 91 -16.84 4.46 6.42
CA GLY A 91 -17.34 3.35 5.59
C GLY A 91 -17.32 3.60 4.08
N GLN A 92 -17.03 4.82 3.63
CA GLN A 92 -16.89 5.17 2.21
C GLN A 92 -15.43 5.09 1.77
N GLU A 93 -15.18 4.83 0.48
CA GLU A 93 -13.81 4.93 -0.08
C GLU A 93 -13.36 6.39 0.00
N TYR A 94 -12.30 6.62 0.75
CA TYR A 94 -11.71 7.93 0.97
C TYR A 94 -10.64 8.23 -0.08
N ALA A 95 -9.75 7.27 -0.33
CA ALA A 95 -8.70 7.40 -1.32
C ALA A 95 -8.21 6.03 -1.80
N ARG A 96 -7.62 6.00 -3.00
CA ARG A 96 -6.97 4.83 -3.58
C ARG A 96 -5.63 5.21 -4.19
N PHE A 97 -4.63 4.39 -3.91
CA PHE A 97 -3.28 4.52 -4.43
C PHE A 97 -2.86 3.20 -5.06
N GLU A 98 -2.17 3.28 -6.19
CA GLU A 98 -1.71 2.12 -6.97
C GLU A 98 -0.20 2.28 -7.18
N PHE A 99 0.55 1.21 -6.91
CA PHE A 99 2.01 1.20 -6.97
C PHE A 99 2.52 -0.05 -7.68
N GLU A 100 3.65 0.06 -8.37
CA GLU A 100 4.41 -1.09 -8.90
C GLU A 100 5.44 -1.61 -7.86
N CYS A 101 5.82 -2.88 -7.94
CA CYS A 101 6.89 -3.47 -7.10
C CYS A 101 8.20 -3.66 -7.89
N PRO A 102 9.39 -3.31 -7.34
CA PRO A 102 9.65 -2.44 -6.20
C PRO A 102 9.55 -0.96 -6.59
N PRO A 103 9.22 -0.07 -5.64
CA PRO A 103 9.22 1.37 -5.90
C PRO A 103 10.59 1.77 -6.46
N ASN A 104 10.61 2.43 -7.62
CA ASN A 104 11.85 2.84 -8.29
C ASN A 104 12.76 3.54 -7.27
N GLU A 105 13.95 2.97 -7.02
CA GLU A 105 15.01 3.68 -6.31
C GLU A 105 15.37 4.89 -7.17
N SER A 106 14.99 6.08 -6.71
CA SER A 106 15.45 7.36 -7.29
C SER A 106 16.60 7.88 -6.46
#